data_AF-A0A7X7Z1U5-F1
#
_entry.id   AF-A0A7X7Z1U5-F1
#
_cell.length_a   1.000
_cell.length_b   1.000
_cell.length_c   1.000
_cell.angle_alpha   90.00
_cell.angle_beta   90.00
_cell.angle_gamma   90.00
#
_symmetry.space_group_name_H-M   'P 1'
#
loop_
_entity.id
_entity.type
_entity.pdbx_description
1 polymer ?
#
loop_
_entity_poly.entity_id
_entity_poly.type
_entity_poly.pdbx_seq_one_letter_code
_entity_poly.pdbx_strand_id
1 'polypeptide(L)' 'MTISATELRANLYRLLDRVVQTGEPIEINRGGKIIRLVLEKPADKMNRLEPRTGYLQCDPDELVHLDWSDQWKP' A
#
# COMPACT_ATOMS: atom_id res chain seq x y z
N MET A 1 -3.15 7.83 -17.08
CA MET A 1 -3.42 8.95 -18.01
C MET A 1 -2.54 10.12 -17.59
N THR A 2 -1.78 10.69 -18.53
CA THR A 2 -0.84 11.78 -18.24
C THR A 2 -1.40 13.09 -18.81
N ILE A 3 -1.61 14.09 -17.97
CA ILE A 3 -2.17 15.40 -18.34
C ILE A 3 -1.15 16.52 -18.16
N SER A 4 -1.40 17.67 -18.78
CA SER A 4 -0.56 18.86 -18.56
C SER A 4 -0.94 19.58 -17.26
N ALA A 5 -0.02 20.37 -16.69
CA ALA A 5 -0.33 21.23 -15.55
C ALA A 5 -1.45 22.25 -15.84
N THR A 6 -1.55 22.72 -17.09
CA THR A 6 -2.60 23.66 -17.51
C THR A 6 -3.97 22.99 -17.51
N GLU A 7 -4.05 21.75 -18.00
CA GLU A 7 -5.28 20.96 -18.01
C GLU A 7 -5.73 20.59 -16.59
N LEU A 8 -4.79 20.28 -15.71
CA LEU A 8 -5.04 20.10 -14.28
C LEU A 8 -5.65 21.37 -13.66
N ARG A 9 -5.10 22.55 -13.96
CA ARG A 9 -5.61 23.83 -13.43
C ARG A 9 -7.05 24.10 -13.89
N ALA A 10 -7.36 23.83 -15.15
CA ALA A 10 -8.69 24.06 -15.72
C ALA A 10 -9.77 23.13 -15.16
N ASN A 11 -9.38 21.91 -14.72
CA ASN A 11 -10.31 20.86 -14.33
C ASN A 11 -10.08 20.33 -12.90
N LEU A 12 -9.43 21.12 -12.05
CA LEU A 12 -8.88 20.66 -10.77
C LEU A 12 -9.89 19.85 -9.94
N TYR A 13 -11.04 20.44 -9.62
CA TYR A 13 -12.06 19.79 -8.79
C TYR A 13 -12.62 18.52 -9.42
N ARG A 14 -12.95 18.54 -10.72
CA ARG A 14 -13.45 17.36 -11.44
C ARG A 14 -12.45 16.20 -11.42
N LEU A 15 -11.16 16.49 -11.53
CA LEU A 15 -10.10 15.48 -11.49
C LEU A 15 -9.89 14.97 -10.07
N LEU A 16 -9.96 15.82 -9.04
CA LEU A 16 -9.94 15.40 -7.64
C LEU A 16 -11.11 14.47 -7.32
N ASP A 17 -12.32 14.85 -7.70
CA ASP A 17 -13.53 14.02 -7.47
C ASP A 17 -13.41 12.66 -8.17
N ARG A 18 -12.88 12.64 -9.40
CA ARG A 18 -12.61 11.38 -10.10
C ARG A 18 -11.62 10.50 -9.33
N VAL A 19 -10.52 11.07 -8.83
CA VAL A 19 -9.54 10.32 -8.04
C VAL A 19 -10.15 9.79 -6.75
N VAL A 20 -11.00 10.57 -6.09
CA VAL A 20 -11.75 10.14 -4.89
C VAL A 20 -12.74 9.02 -5.20
N GLN A 21 -13.50 9.12 -6.30
CA GLN A 21 -14.52 8.15 -6.67
C GLN A 21 -13.93 6.83 -7.22
N THR A 22 -12.89 6.91 -8.05
CA THR A 22 -12.33 5.75 -8.74
C THR A 22 -11.14 5.14 -8.00
N GLY A 23 -10.43 5.93 -7.20
CA GLY A 23 -9.15 5.54 -6.62
C GLY A 23 -7.99 5.44 -7.61
N GLU A 24 -8.22 5.78 -8.89
CA GLU A 24 -7.19 5.71 -9.93
C GLU A 24 -6.21 6.89 -9.83
N PRO A 25 -4.88 6.63 -9.87
CA PRO A 25 -3.86 7.67 -9.95
C PRO A 25 -3.96 8.50 -11.23
N ILE A 26 -3.75 9.82 -11.10
CA ILE A 26 -3.56 10.72 -12.25
C ILE A 26 -2.09 11.14 -12.31
N GLU A 27 -1.53 11.13 -13.52
CA GLU A 27 -0.16 11.60 -13.78
C GLU A 27 -0.21 12.98 -14.44
N ILE A 28 0.68 13.88 -14.01
CA ILE A 28 0.76 15.24 -14.49
C ILE A 28 2.18 15.47 -14.99
N ASN A 29 2.33 15.84 -16.26
CA ASN A 29 3.63 16.25 -16.81
C ASN A 29 3.81 17.76 -16.61
N ARG A 30 4.92 18.13 -15.95
CA ARG A 30 5.34 19.52 -15.80
C ARG A 30 6.85 19.63 -15.98
N GLY A 31 7.27 20.32 -17.04
CA GLY A 31 8.69 20.60 -17.30
C GLY A 31 9.52 19.32 -17.43
N GLY A 32 8.97 18.28 -18.07
CA GLY A 32 9.65 16.98 -18.25
C GLY A 32 9.65 16.08 -17.01
N LYS A 33 9.05 16.51 -15.90
CA LYS A 33 8.85 15.68 -14.70
C LYS A 33 7.42 15.18 -14.64
N ILE A 34 7.25 13.96 -14.14
CA ILE A 34 5.95 13.34 -13.90
C ILE A 34 5.63 13.47 -12.41
N ILE A 35 4.49 14.08 -12.11
CA ILE A 35 3.92 14.20 -10.76
C ILE A 35 2.71 13.26 -10.70
N ARG A 36 2.56 12.50 -9.62
CA ARG A 36 1.40 11.62 -9.42
C ARG A 36 0.49 12.18 -8.34
N LEU A 37 -0.80 12.28 -8.67
CA LEU A 37 -1.86 12.58 -7.72
C LEU A 37 -2.58 11.27 -7.38
N VAL A 38 -2.54 10.89 -6.11
CA VAL A 38 -3.06 9.62 -5.60
C VAL A 38 -3.89 9.89 -4.36
N LEU A 39 -4.91 9.06 -4.11
CA LEU A 39 -5.52 9.02 -2.79
C LEU A 39 -4.50 8.55 -1.78
N GLU A 40 -4.35 9.29 -0.70
CA GLU A 40 -3.65 8.81 0.47
C GLU A 40 -4.52 7.73 1.12
N LYS A 41 -4.05 6.48 1.02
CA LYS A 41 -4.63 5.40 1.80
C LYS A 41 -4.05 5.47 3.21
N PRO A 42 -4.86 5.28 4.26
CA PRO A 42 -4.31 5.14 5.60
C PRO A 42 -3.25 4.03 5.56
N ALA A 43 -2.05 4.34 6.05
CA ALA A 43 -0.98 3.37 6.10
C ALA A 43 -1.47 2.15 6.88
N ASP A 44 -1.48 0.98 6.23
CA ASP A 44 -1.81 -0.27 6.91
C ASP A 44 -0.87 -0.41 8.11
N LYS A 45 -1.43 -0.61 9.31
CA LYS A 45 -0.65 -0.78 10.53
C LYS A 45 0.37 -1.90 10.36
N MET A 46 0.04 -2.93 9.57
CA MET A 46 0.91 -4.06 9.28
C MET A 46 2.12 -3.67 8.41
N ASN A 47 1.97 -2.73 7.48
CA ASN A 47 3.08 -2.25 6.63
C ASN A 47 4.16 -1.49 7.41
N ARG A 48 3.87 -1.07 8.64
CA ARG A 48 4.84 -0.40 9.53
C ARG A 48 5.57 -1.36 10.47
N LEU A 49 5.27 -2.65 10.41
CA LEU A 49 5.96 -3.63 11.27
C LEU A 49 7.40 -3.78 10.79
N GLU A 50 8.34 -3.43 11.66
CA GLU A 50 9.75 -3.71 11.41
C GLU A 50 10.00 -5.23 11.49
N PRO A 51 10.72 -5.80 10.52
CA PRO A 51 11.06 -7.22 10.55
C PRO A 51 11.95 -7.52 11.75
N ARG A 52 11.52 -8.46 12.59
CA ARG A 52 12.29 -8.92 13.76
C ARG A 52 13.12 -10.15 13.39
N THR A 53 14.17 -9.91 12.61
CA THR A 53 15.11 -10.96 12.21
C THR A 53 15.73 -11.61 13.44
N GLY A 54 15.71 -12.94 13.53
CA GLY A 54 16.23 -13.68 14.68
C GLY A 54 15.31 -13.74 15.91
N TYR A 55 14.04 -13.33 15.78
CA TYR A 55 13.07 -13.51 16.86
C TYR A 55 12.81 -14.99 17.16
N LEU A 56 12.70 -15.82 16.11
CA LEU A 56 12.61 -17.26 16.25
C LEU A 56 13.98 -17.81 16.67
N GLN A 57 14.02 -18.51 17.80
CA GLN A 57 15.22 -19.16 18.34
C GLN A 57 15.41 -20.58 17.77
N CYS A 58 14.55 -21.00 16.84
CA CYS A 58 14.56 -22.29 16.17
C CYS A 58 14.31 -22.08 14.67
N ASP A 59 14.51 -23.13 13.88
CA ASP A 59 14.11 -23.09 12.48
C ASP A 59 12.57 -22.98 12.38
N PRO A 60 12.02 -22.13 11.50
CA PRO A 60 10.57 -22.00 11.32
C PRO A 60 9.86 -23.33 11.01
N ASP A 61 10.48 -24.24 10.26
CA ASP A 61 9.87 -25.52 9.89
C ASP A 61 9.64 -26.41 11.12
N GLU A 62 10.46 -26.28 12.17
CA GLU A 62 10.26 -26.99 13.44
C GLU A 62 8.94 -26.60 14.12
N LEU A 63 8.52 -25.33 14.01
CA LEU A 63 7.25 -24.86 14.58
C LEU A 63 6.05 -25.32 13.74
N VAL A 64 6.19 -25.34 12.42
CA VAL A 64 5.12 -25.76 11.50
C VAL A 64 4.80 -27.24 11.66
N HIS A 65 5.82 -28.06 11.93
CA HIS A 65 5.68 -29.51 12.10
C HIS A 65 5.44 -29.94 13.55
N LEU A 66 5.25 -29.00 14.47
CA LEU A 66 5.00 -29.31 15.88
C LEU A 66 3.58 -29.84 16.08
N ASP A 67 3.44 -31.15 16.34
CA ASP A 67 2.15 -31.80 16.60
C ASP A 67 1.81 -31.79 18.10
N TRP A 68 0.60 -31.31 18.43
CA TRP A 68 0.09 -31.15 19.79
C TRP A 68 -1.10 -32.07 20.09
N SER A 69 -1.44 -32.96 19.16
CA SER A 69 -2.59 -33.86 19.28
C SER A 69 -2.60 -34.64 20.61
N ASP A 70 -1.42 -35.08 21.07
CA ASP A 70 -1.26 -35.83 22.33
C ASP A 70 -1.42 -34.96 23.60
N GLN A 71 -1.30 -33.63 23.47
CA GLN A 71 -1.45 -32.68 24.58
C GLN A 71 -2.88 -32.10 24.67
N TRP A 72 -3.75 -32.43 23.71
CA TRP A 72 -5.12 -31.98 23.69
C TRP A 72 -5.95 -32.64 24.79
N LYS A 73 -6.49 -31.85 25.71
CA LYS A 73 -7.46 -32.29 26.73
C LYS A 73 -8.83 -31.68 26.39
N PRO A 74 -9.81 -32.48 25.94
CA PRO A 74 -11.13 -32.01 25.54
C PRO A 74 -11.97 -31.51 26.73
#